data_AF-A0A7V7X363-F1
#
_entry.id   AF-A0A7V7X363-F1
#
_cell.length_a   1.000
_cell.length_b   1.000
_cell.length_c   1.000
_cell.angle_alpha   90.00
_cell.angle_beta   90.00
_cell.angle_gamma   90.00
#
_symmetry.space_group_name_H-M   'P 1'
#
loop_
_entity.id
_entity.type
_entity.pdbx_description
1 polymer ?
#
loop_
_entity_poly.entity_id
_entity_poly.type
_entity_poly.pdbx_seq_one_letter_code
_entity_poly.pdbx_strand_id
1 'polypeptide(L)'
;MTDQEKINRHDALIFLRERMGGCFGSADGIFAGHPMDEKRAKELRQYAAENNISLQEIKEIALNYLYSKSYISEHIEEQLPKVIKYFGKKLS
;
A
#
# COMPACT_ATOMS: atom_id res chain seq x y z
N MET A 1 18.95 -12.69 -9.24
CA MET A 1 18.90 -11.22 -9.19
C MET A 1 20.33 -10.68 -9.12
N THR A 2 20.65 -9.71 -9.97
CA THR A 2 21.88 -8.91 -9.88
C THR A 2 21.86 -8.02 -8.65
N ASP A 3 23.01 -7.46 -8.26
CA ASP A 3 23.05 -6.53 -7.12
C ASP A 3 22.26 -5.25 -7.40
N GLN A 4 22.26 -4.78 -8.66
CA GLN A 4 21.42 -3.65 -9.06
C GLN A 4 19.92 -3.96 -8.91
N GLU A 5 19.48 -5.16 -9.27
CA GLU A 5 18.07 -5.58 -9.10
C GLU A 5 17.68 -5.66 -7.61
N LYS A 6 18.61 -6.07 -6.73
CA LYS A 6 18.37 -6.07 -5.27
C LYS A 6 18.22 -4.65 -4.73
N ILE A 7 19.08 -3.73 -5.16
CA ILE A 7 19.01 -2.30 -4.77
C ILE A 7 17.67 -1.71 -5.21
N ASN A 8 17.30 -1.87 -6.49
CA ASN A 8 16.05 -1.33 -7.01
C ASN A 8 14.83 -1.89 -6.26
N ARG A 9 14.82 -3.18 -5.92
CA ARG A 9 13.73 -3.78 -5.14
C ARG A 9 13.68 -3.24 -3.72
N HIS A 10 14.83 -3.03 -3.08
CA HIS A 10 14.92 -2.44 -1.75
C HIS A 10 14.34 -1.02 -1.73
N ASP A 11 14.76 -0.20 -2.70
CA ASP A 11 14.28 1.18 -2.84
C ASP A 11 12.78 1.22 -3.11
N ALA A 12 12.26 0.30 -3.94
CA ALA A 12 10.83 0.18 -4.19
C ALA A 12 10.04 -0.14 -2.91
N LEU A 13 10.54 -1.05 -2.06
CA LEU A 13 9.90 -1.36 -0.78
C LEU A 13 9.94 -0.18 0.20
N ILE A 14 11.04 0.59 0.24
CA ILE A 14 11.12 1.82 1.05
C ILE A 14 10.09 2.82 0.57
N PHE A 15 10.07 3.12 -0.74
CA PHE A 15 9.15 4.07 -1.33
C PHE A 15 7.68 3.71 -1.03
N LEU A 16 7.32 2.44 -1.19
CA LEU A 16 5.97 1.95 -0.89
C LEU A 16 5.60 2.16 0.59
N ARG A 17 6.52 1.90 1.53
CA ARG A 17 6.28 2.12 2.97
C ARG A 17 6.04 3.59 3.29
N GLU A 18 6.84 4.48 2.75
CA GLU A 18 6.71 5.92 2.99
C GLU A 18 5.41 6.49 2.42
N ARG A 19 4.94 5.96 1.28
CA ARG A 19 3.78 6.49 0.56
C ARG A 19 2.45 5.81 0.91
N MET A 20 2.47 4.62 1.52
CA MET A 20 1.27 3.85 1.85
C MET A 20 0.24 4.68 2.63
N GLY A 21 0.69 5.46 3.62
CA GLY A 21 -0.21 6.27 4.44
C GLY A 21 -1.00 7.32 3.64
N GLY A 22 -0.47 7.78 2.50
CA GLY A 22 -1.17 8.70 1.61
C GLY A 22 -2.35 8.09 0.86
N CYS A 23 -2.57 6.77 0.96
CA CYS A 23 -3.73 6.09 0.40
C CYS A 23 -4.92 6.04 1.38
N PHE A 24 -4.76 6.59 2.58
CA PHE A 24 -5.79 6.61 3.62
C PHE A 24 -6.16 8.04 3.96
N GLY A 25 -7.42 8.27 4.30
CA GLY A 25 -7.88 9.57 4.80
C GLY A 25 -7.12 9.95 6.08
N SER A 26 -6.64 11.19 6.14
CA SER A 26 -5.81 11.64 7.27
C SER A 26 -6.57 11.78 8.58
N ALA A 27 -7.91 11.91 8.52
CA ALA A 27 -8.77 12.08 9.69
C ALA A 27 -9.41 10.76 10.14
N ASP A 28 -9.90 9.95 9.20
CA ASP A 28 -10.68 8.74 9.47
C ASP A 28 -9.90 7.44 9.22
N GLY A 29 -8.76 7.50 8.55
CA GLY A 29 -8.00 6.31 8.18
C GLY A 29 -8.71 5.41 7.17
N ILE A 30 -9.68 5.92 6.40
CA ILE A 30 -10.40 5.12 5.40
C ILE A 30 -9.53 4.98 4.15
N PHE A 31 -9.36 3.75 3.68
CA PHE A 31 -8.59 3.49 2.47
C PHE A 31 -9.32 4.01 1.23
N ALA A 32 -8.63 4.82 0.43
CA ALA A 32 -9.12 5.43 -0.81
C ALA A 32 -10.51 6.10 -0.65
N GLY A 33 -10.76 6.71 0.52
CA GLY A 33 -12.04 7.33 0.87
C GLY A 33 -12.29 8.66 0.17
N HIS A 34 -11.24 9.35 -0.29
CA HIS A 34 -11.32 10.59 -1.05
C HIS A 34 -10.65 10.48 -2.43
N PRO A 35 -11.05 11.32 -3.41
CA PRO A 35 -10.47 11.28 -4.77
C PRO A 35 -8.93 11.40 -4.79
N MET A 36 -8.37 12.18 -3.87
CA MET A 36 -6.91 12.33 -3.75
C MET A 36 -6.22 11.09 -3.15
N ASP A 37 -6.89 10.34 -2.29
CA ASP A 37 -6.37 9.10 -1.72
C ASP A 37 -6.47 7.98 -2.75
N GLU A 38 -7.57 7.92 -3.50
CA GLU A 38 -7.75 6.99 -4.62
C GLU A 38 -6.70 7.22 -5.72
N LYS A 39 -6.44 8.47 -6.09
CA LYS A 39 -5.38 8.81 -7.04
C LYS A 39 -4.03 8.28 -6.57
N ARG A 40 -3.68 8.52 -5.30
CA ARG A 40 -2.44 8.03 -4.70
C ARG A 40 -2.39 6.50 -4.65
N ALA A 41 -3.50 5.85 -4.31
CA ALA A 41 -3.60 4.39 -4.32
C ALA A 41 -3.40 3.79 -5.72
N LYS A 42 -3.93 4.44 -6.76
CA LYS A 42 -3.73 4.04 -8.16
C LYS A 42 -2.27 4.15 -8.57
N GLU A 43 -1.63 5.28 -8.29
CA GLU A 43 -0.20 5.50 -8.57
C GLU A 43 0.68 4.48 -7.84
N LEU A 44 0.39 4.24 -6.55
CA LEU A 44 1.16 3.32 -5.72
C LEU A 44 1.00 1.86 -6.17
N ARG A 45 -0.21 1.49 -6.63
CA ARG A 45 -0.49 0.17 -7.21
C ARG A 45 0.25 -0.04 -8.54
N GLN A 46 0.30 0.97 -9.40
CA GLN A 46 1.06 0.92 -10.64
C GLN A 46 2.55 0.70 -10.35
N TYR A 47 3.11 1.50 -9.43
CA TYR A 47 4.51 1.39 -9.03
C TYR A 47 4.85 0.01 -8.44
N ALA A 48 3.97 -0.54 -7.59
CA ALA A 48 4.14 -1.87 -7.02
C ALA A 48 4.21 -2.97 -8.11
N ALA A 49 3.34 -2.89 -9.11
CA ALA A 49 3.31 -3.86 -10.20
C ALA A 49 4.56 -3.78 -11.09
N GLU A 50 4.98 -2.56 -11.46
CA GLU A 50 6.20 -2.33 -12.26
C GLU A 50 7.46 -2.85 -11.56
N ASN A 51 7.49 -2.79 -10.23
CA ASN A 51 8.62 -3.26 -9.42
C ASN A 51 8.49 -4.71 -8.92
N ASN A 52 7.53 -5.48 -9.46
CA ASN A 52 7.27 -6.87 -9.10
C ASN A 52 7.11 -7.08 -7.59
N ILE A 53 6.41 -6.16 -6.93
CA ILE A 53 6.10 -6.25 -5.50
C ILE A 53 4.85 -7.11 -5.34
N SER A 54 4.96 -8.13 -4.48
CA SER A 54 3.89 -9.10 -4.28
C SER A 54 2.74 -8.51 -3.48
N LEU A 55 1.55 -9.09 -3.63
CA LEU A 55 0.38 -8.71 -2.84
C LEU A 55 0.60 -8.94 -1.33
N GLN A 56 1.39 -9.94 -0.97
CA GLN A 56 1.75 -10.22 0.42
C GLN A 56 2.62 -9.10 1.02
N GLU A 57 3.60 -8.58 0.27
CA GLU A 57 4.40 -7.43 0.71
C GLU A 57 3.55 -6.16 0.84
N ILE A 58 2.63 -5.92 -0.08
CA ILE A 58 1.67 -4.81 0.04
C ILE A 58 0.81 -4.94 1.29
N LYS A 59 0.31 -6.15 1.57
CA LYS A 59 -0.46 -6.44 2.79
C LYS A 59 0.35 -6.11 4.05
N GLU A 60 1.61 -6.52 4.11
CA GLU A 60 2.50 -6.25 5.25
C GLU A 60 2.79 -4.76 5.41
N ILE A 61 3.03 -4.04 4.31
CA ILE A 61 3.25 -2.59 4.32
C ILE A 61 2.00 -1.85 4.83
N ALA A 62 0.81 -2.24 4.36
CA ALA A 62 -0.45 -1.65 4.80
C ALA A 62 -0.75 -1.95 6.28
N LEU A 63 -0.53 -3.19 6.71
CA LEU A 63 -0.64 -3.57 8.13
C LEU A 63 0.29 -2.75 9.01
N ASN A 64 1.56 -2.61 8.62
CA ASN A 64 2.53 -1.81 9.38
C ASN A 64 2.05 -0.36 9.53
N TYR A 65 1.57 0.25 8.44
CA TYR A 65 0.99 1.60 8.51
C TYR A 65 -0.18 1.67 9.50
N LEU A 66 -1.16 0.77 9.37
CA LEU A 66 -2.36 0.78 10.20
C LEU A 66 -2.03 0.60 11.70
N TYR A 67 -1.11 -0.31 12.04
CA TYR A 67 -0.64 -0.49 13.41
C TYR A 67 0.17 0.72 13.91
N SER A 68 1.01 1.33 13.06
CA SER A 68 1.79 2.53 13.44
C SER A 68 0.91 3.75 13.76
N LYS A 69 -0.30 3.79 13.21
CA LYS A 69 -1.33 4.80 13.52
C LYS A 69 -2.20 4.45 14.72
N SER A 70 -1.95 3.30 15.36
CA SER A 70 -2.71 2.82 16.51
C SER A 70 -4.21 2.67 16.24
N TYR A 71 -4.61 2.35 15.00
CA TYR A 71 -5.99 1.99 14.71
C TYR A 71 -6.38 0.70 15.45
N ILE A 72 -7.63 0.65 15.91
CA ILE A 72 -8.18 -0.53 16.59
C ILE A 72 -8.38 -1.69 15.62
N SER A 73 -8.42 -2.92 16.15
CA SER A 73 -8.54 -4.14 15.36
C SER A 73 -9.73 -4.13 14.39
N GLU A 74 -10.90 -3.66 14.82
CA GLU A 74 -12.10 -3.57 13.99
C GLU A 74 -11.86 -2.71 12.73
N HIS A 75 -11.19 -1.57 12.89
CA HIS A 75 -10.85 -0.70 11.76
C HIS A 75 -9.83 -1.35 10.82
N ILE A 76 -8.83 -2.03 11.38
CA ILE A 76 -7.83 -2.76 10.58
C ILE A 76 -8.49 -3.88 9.77
N GLU A 77 -9.39 -4.64 10.39
CA GLU A 77 -10.17 -5.72 9.76
C GLU A 77 -11.09 -5.19 8.65
N GLU A 78 -11.57 -3.96 8.76
CA GLU A 78 -12.36 -3.32 7.72
C GLU A 78 -11.50 -2.79 6.55
N GLN A 79 -10.37 -2.12 6.84
CA GLN A 79 -9.59 -1.44 5.80
C GLN A 79 -8.62 -2.37 5.06
N LEU A 80 -7.99 -3.33 5.73
CA LEU A 80 -6.98 -4.19 5.11
C LEU A 80 -7.53 -5.00 3.91
N PRO A 81 -8.73 -5.61 3.98
CA PRO A 81 -9.30 -6.31 2.82
C PRO A 81 -9.53 -5.39 1.61
N LYS A 82 -9.84 -4.11 1.84
CA LYS A 82 -10.00 -3.12 0.76
C LYS A 82 -8.68 -2.89 0.03
N VAL A 83 -7.57 -2.76 0.78
CA VAL A 83 -6.21 -2.65 0.21
C VAL A 83 -5.89 -3.90 -0.62
N ILE A 84 -6.04 -5.10 -0.04
CA ILE A 84 -5.73 -6.36 -0.71
C ILE A 84 -6.54 -6.51 -1.99
N LYS A 85 -7.86 -6.24 -1.93
CA LYS A 85 -8.74 -6.30 -3.10
C LYS A 85 -8.34 -5.27 -4.16
N TYR A 86 -7.90 -4.08 -3.77
CA TYR A 86 -7.51 -3.03 -4.71
C TYR A 86 -6.21 -3.38 -5.44
N PHE A 87 -5.18 -3.79 -4.70
CA PHE A 87 -3.86 -4.12 -5.26
C PHE A 87 -3.84 -5.48 -5.97
N GLY A 88 -4.68 -6.43 -5.58
CA GLY A 88 -4.77 -7.76 -6.21
C GLY A 88 -5.48 -7.78 -7.56
N LYS A 89 -6.12 -6.68 -7.98
CA LYS A 89 -6.72 -6.59 -9.32
C LYS A 89 -5.62 -6.53 -10.39
N LYS A 90 -5.88 -7.09 -11.58
CA LYS A 90 -5.03 -6.83 -12.75
C LYS A 90 -5.11 -5.36 -13.14
N LEU A 91 -3.97 -4.78 -13.50
CA LEU A 91 -3.93 -3.45 -14.12
C LEU A 91 -4.57 -3.58 -15.51
N SER A 92 -5.63 -2.81 -15.72
CA SER A 92 -6.40 -2.72 -16.96
C SER A 92 -5.94 -1.52 -17.77
#